data_AF-A0AAU4LGZ7-F1
#
_entry.id   AF-A0AAU4LGZ7-F1
#
_cell.length_a   1.000
_cell.length_b   1.000
_cell.length_c   1.000
_cell.angle_alpha   90.00
_cell.angle_beta   90.00
_cell.angle_gamma   90.00
#
_symmetry.space_group_name_H-M   'P 1'
#
loop_
_entity.id
_entity.type
_entity.pdbx_description
1 polymer ?
#
loop_
_entity_poly.entity_id
_entity_poly.type
_entity_poly.pdbx_seq_one_letter_code
_entity_poly.pdbx_strand_id
1 'polypeptide(L)'
;MTDNREAVERYALDASQAHSELVQALAESPPKYPLEAYRILSGLTRSAHELPQLLELFEGGIDRLRAAGRLETDFRGASLEEKLQDFHVGLAAASEASQALERGLDQAYRAIGHVSYKETAEPEL
;
A
#
# COMPACT_ATOMS: atom_id res chain seq x y z
N MET A 1 6.20 -4.03 -25.18
CA MET A 1 6.05 -4.52 -23.80
C MET A 1 6.09 -3.29 -22.93
N THR A 2 4.95 -2.88 -22.38
CA THR A 2 4.91 -1.82 -21.37
C THR A 2 5.80 -2.27 -20.22
N ASP A 3 6.74 -1.42 -19.84
CA ASP A 3 7.71 -1.71 -18.80
C ASP A 3 6.93 -2.02 -17.51
N ASN A 4 7.08 -3.23 -16.98
CA ASN A 4 6.31 -3.69 -15.82
C ASN A 4 6.55 -2.76 -14.61
N ARG A 5 7.70 -2.08 -14.60
CA ARG A 5 8.05 -1.00 -13.68
C ARG A 5 7.17 0.24 -13.83
N GLU A 6 7.00 0.75 -15.05
CA GLU A 6 6.11 1.89 -15.30
C GLU A 6 4.65 1.58 -14.97
N ALA A 7 4.25 0.30 -15.08
CA ALA A 7 2.92 -0.12 -14.67
C ALA A 7 2.76 -0.10 -13.14
N VAL A 8 3.74 -0.62 -12.39
CA VAL A 8 3.73 -0.62 -10.93
C VAL A 8 3.81 0.80 -10.35
N GLU A 9 4.71 1.64 -10.88
CA GLU A 9 4.85 3.04 -10.45
C GLU A 9 3.54 3.82 -10.68
N ARG A 10 2.88 3.58 -11.81
CA ARG A 10 1.59 4.19 -12.15
C ARG A 10 0.46 3.70 -11.26
N TYR A 11 0.40 2.40 -10.97
CA TYR A 11 -0.57 1.85 -10.01
C TYR A 11 -0.38 2.41 -8.60
N ALA A 12 0.88 2.58 -8.15
CA ALA A 12 1.18 3.16 -6.85
C ALA A 12 0.77 4.65 -6.78
N LEU A 13 1.03 5.39 -7.86
CA LEU A 13 0.65 6.80 -7.97
C LEU A 13 -0.88 6.97 -8.00
N ASP A 14 -1.56 6.18 -8.84
CA ASP A 14 -3.02 6.18 -8.96
C ASP A 14 -3.68 5.79 -7.62
N ALA A 15 -3.13 4.81 -6.91
CA ALA A 15 -3.61 4.41 -5.59
C ALA A 15 -3.39 5.51 -4.53
N SER A 16 -2.24 6.19 -4.53
CA SER A 16 -1.96 7.30 -3.62
C SER A 16 -2.86 8.50 -3.91
N GLN A 17 -3.17 8.76 -5.18
CA GLN A 17 -4.03 9.85 -5.60
C GLN A 17 -5.50 9.56 -5.27
N ALA A 18 -5.99 8.36 -5.58
CA ALA A 18 -7.31 7.90 -5.17
C ALA A 18 -7.46 7.90 -3.63
N HIS A 19 -6.39 7.60 -2.89
CA HIS A 19 -6.40 7.69 -1.43
C HIS A 19 -6.54 9.14 -0.96
N SER A 20 -5.79 10.07 -1.55
CA SER A 20 -5.85 11.49 -1.20
C SER A 20 -7.24 12.09 -1.53
N GLU A 21 -7.81 11.71 -2.67
CA GLU A 21 -9.17 12.06 -3.07
C GLU A 21 -10.22 11.48 -2.12
N LEU A 22 -10.05 10.22 -1.68
CA LEU A 22 -10.94 9.61 -0.68
C LEU A 22 -10.86 10.33 0.67
N VAL A 23 -9.65 10.65 1.14
CA VAL A 23 -9.46 11.40 2.40
C VAL A 23 -10.12 12.78 2.30
N GLN A 24 -9.95 13.47 1.17
CA GLN A 24 -10.56 14.78 0.95
C GLN A 24 -12.10 14.68 0.85
N ALA A 25 -12.62 13.69 0.13
CA ALA A 25 -14.06 13.43 0.03
C ALA A 25 -14.69 13.09 1.40
N LEU A 26 -13.96 12.34 2.24
CA LEU A 26 -14.38 12.04 3.61
C LEU A 26 -14.34 13.28 4.51
N ALA A 27 -13.42 14.22 4.27
CA ALA A 27 -13.36 15.48 4.99
C ALA A 27 -14.49 16.45 4.58
N GLU A 28 -14.85 16.47 3.30
CA GLU A 28 -15.91 17.32 2.74
C GLU A 28 -17.32 16.75 2.97
N SER A 29 -17.46 15.42 2.99
CA SER A 29 -18.73 14.72 3.18
C SER A 29 -18.55 13.51 4.11
N PRO A 30 -18.51 13.74 5.43
CA PRO A 30 -18.34 12.66 6.38
C PRO A 30 -19.46 11.63 6.26
N PRO A 31 -19.13 10.33 6.24
CA PRO A 31 -20.10 9.27 5.98
C PRO A 31 -21.19 9.26 7.06
N LYS A 32 -22.45 9.04 6.63
CA LYS A 32 -23.60 8.89 7.54
C LYS A 32 -23.44 7.77 8.58
N TYR A 33 -22.52 6.82 8.33
CA TYR A 33 -22.24 5.69 9.22
C TYR A 33 -20.72 5.58 9.51
N PRO A 34 -20.26 6.13 10.65
CA PRO A 34 -18.83 6.23 11.00
C PRO A 34 -18.11 4.88 11.11
N LEU A 35 -18.85 3.82 11.42
CA LEU A 35 -18.30 2.50 11.69
C LEU A 35 -17.73 1.82 10.44
N GLU A 36 -18.34 2.02 9.27
CA GLU A 36 -17.86 1.42 8.02
C GLU A 36 -16.59 2.11 7.53
N ALA A 37 -16.52 3.44 7.61
CA ALA A 37 -15.32 4.20 7.27
C ALA A 37 -14.15 3.87 8.21
N TYR A 38 -14.42 3.75 9.51
CA TYR A 38 -13.42 3.33 10.48
C TYR A 38 -12.93 1.90 10.20
N ARG A 39 -13.84 0.97 9.87
CA ARG A 39 -13.47 -0.41 9.51
C ARG A 39 -12.59 -0.45 8.27
N ILE A 40 -12.94 0.27 7.20
CA ILE A 40 -12.14 0.34 5.98
C ILE A 40 -10.75 0.92 6.28
N LEU A 41 -10.68 2.03 6.99
CA LEU A 41 -9.42 2.68 7.34
C LEU A 41 -8.54 1.79 8.22
N SER A 42 -9.12 1.12 9.22
CA SER A 42 -8.40 0.19 10.09
C SER A 42 -7.85 -1.02 9.33
N GLY A 43 -8.61 -1.55 8.36
CA GLY A 43 -8.19 -2.63 7.49
C GLY A 43 -7.01 -2.22 6.61
N LEU A 44 -7.10 -1.05 5.96
CA LEU A 44 -6.03 -0.51 5.14
C LEU A 44 -4.76 -0.24 5.95
N THR A 45 -4.90 0.33 7.15
CA THR A 45 -3.77 0.63 8.04
C THR A 45 -3.03 -0.65 8.41
N ARG A 46 -3.79 -1.70 8.77
CA ARG A 46 -3.22 -3.01 9.08
C ARG A 46 -2.50 -3.63 7.88
N SER A 47 -3.11 -3.62 6.70
CA SER A 47 -2.47 -4.16 5.49
C SER A 47 -1.18 -3.39 5.13
N ALA A 48 -1.18 -2.06 5.25
CA ALA A 48 0.00 -1.24 5.01
C ALA A 48 1.13 -1.50 6.02
N HIS A 49 0.78 -1.85 7.27
CA HIS A 49 1.74 -2.21 8.31
C HIS A 49 2.35 -3.61 8.13
N GLU A 50 1.58 -4.58 7.65
CA GLU A 50 2.03 -5.96 7.44
C GLU A 50 2.87 -6.12 6.15
N LEU A 51 2.61 -5.28 5.14
CA LEU A 51 3.21 -5.41 3.81
C LEU A 51 4.76 -5.35 3.78
N PRO A 52 5.46 -4.44 4.49
CA PRO A 52 6.92 -4.38 4.49
C PRO A 52 7.58 -5.68 4.97
N GLN A 53 7.01 -6.30 6.01
CA GLN A 53 7.51 -7.56 6.57
C GLN A 53 7.35 -8.72 5.56
N LEU A 54 6.25 -8.73 4.80
CA LEU A 54 6.05 -9.70 3.74
C LEU A 54 7.07 -9.50 2.61
N LEU A 55 7.35 -8.25 2.22
CA LEU A 55 8.36 -7.94 1.20
C LEU A 55 9.75 -8.41 1.63
N GLU A 56 10.16 -8.16 2.89
CA GLU A 56 11.43 -8.67 3.43
C GLU A 56 11.53 -10.20 3.39
N LEU A 57 10.44 -10.91 3.70
CA LEU A 57 10.39 -12.38 3.61
C LEU A 57 10.57 -12.88 2.17
N PHE A 58 9.99 -12.18 1.20
CA PHE A 58 10.20 -12.47 -0.23
C PHE A 58 11.64 -12.21 -0.65
N GLU A 59 12.24 -11.08 -0.24
CA GLU A 59 13.64 -10.76 -0.50
C GLU A 59 14.57 -11.86 -0.01
N GLY A 60 14.47 -12.19 1.28
CA GLY A 60 15.30 -13.21 1.90
C GLY A 60 15.04 -14.61 1.33
N GLY A 61 13.86 -14.86 0.75
CA GLY A 61 13.57 -16.08 0.00
C GLY A 61 14.36 -16.16 -1.30
N ILE A 62 14.32 -15.09 -2.10
CA ILE A 62 15.04 -14.98 -3.37
C ILE A 62 16.56 -15.02 -3.14
N ASP A 63 17.07 -14.30 -2.14
CA ASP A 63 18.51 -14.30 -1.82
C ASP A 63 19.01 -15.68 -1.41
N ARG A 64 18.23 -16.44 -0.65
CA ARG A 64 18.57 -17.82 -0.29
C ARG A 64 18.60 -18.74 -1.52
N LEU A 65 17.65 -18.58 -2.45
CA LEU A 65 17.65 -19.35 -3.69
C LEU A 65 18.83 -18.98 -4.59
N ARG A 66 19.18 -17.69 -4.67
CA ARG A 66 20.36 -17.19 -5.37
C ARG A 66 21.64 -17.78 -4.79
N ALA A 67 21.83 -17.70 -3.48
CA ALA A 67 23.01 -18.23 -2.79
C ALA A 67 23.15 -19.75 -2.95
N ALA A 68 22.04 -20.47 -3.08
CA ALA A 68 22.02 -21.90 -3.34
C ALA A 68 22.25 -22.27 -4.82
N GLY A 69 22.41 -21.28 -5.72
CA GLY A 69 22.55 -21.51 -7.17
C GLY A 69 21.30 -22.12 -7.80
N ARG A 70 20.12 -21.89 -7.21
CA ARG A 70 18.84 -22.51 -7.62
C ARG A 70 17.97 -21.60 -8.49
N LEU A 71 18.52 -20.48 -8.94
CA LEU A 71 17.82 -19.52 -9.80
C LEU A 71 18.36 -19.61 -11.22
N GLU A 72 17.45 -19.52 -12.18
CA GLU A 72 17.74 -19.40 -13.60
C GLU A 72 16.78 -18.38 -14.21
N THR A 73 17.14 -17.84 -15.38
CA THR A 73 16.30 -16.92 -16.14
C THR A 73 16.01 -17.54 -17.51
N ASP A 74 14.76 -17.54 -17.92
CA ASP A 74 14.32 -17.92 -19.26
C ASP A 74 14.30 -16.72 -20.22
N PHE A 75 14.61 -15.53 -19.71
CA PHE A 75 14.48 -14.28 -20.44
C PHE A 75 15.61 -14.09 -21.45
N ARG A 76 15.28 -14.15 -22.74
CA ARG A 76 16.26 -13.90 -23.81
C ARG A 76 16.70 -12.44 -23.79
N GLY A 77 17.98 -12.20 -23.48
CA GLY A 77 18.62 -10.89 -23.57
C GLY A 77 18.85 -10.16 -22.25
N ALA A 78 18.50 -10.75 -21.11
CA ALA A 78 18.88 -10.24 -19.79
C ALA A 78 19.47 -11.37 -18.95
N SER A 79 20.58 -11.08 -18.28
CA SER A 79 21.21 -11.95 -17.30
C SER A 79 20.32 -12.12 -16.07
N LEU A 80 20.51 -13.24 -15.35
CA LEU A 80 19.85 -13.46 -14.06
C LEU A 80 20.17 -12.33 -13.07
N GLU A 81 21.40 -11.84 -13.09
CA GLU A 81 21.85 -10.76 -12.19
C GLU A 81 21.11 -9.45 -12.47
N GLU A 82 20.90 -9.09 -13.75
CA GLU A 82 20.08 -7.92 -14.11
C GLU A 82 18.63 -8.08 -13.60
N LYS A 83 18.05 -9.28 -13.69
CA LYS A 83 16.69 -9.52 -13.18
C LYS A 83 16.58 -9.50 -11.67
N LEU A 84 17.60 -9.98 -10.98
CA LEU A 84 17.68 -9.86 -9.52
C LEU A 84 17.84 -8.40 -9.10
N GLN A 85 18.68 -7.63 -9.79
CA GLN A 85 18.81 -6.21 -9.55
C GLN A 85 17.48 -5.47 -9.75
N ASP A 86 16.77 -5.73 -10.86
CA ASP A 86 15.43 -5.18 -11.11
C ASP A 86 14.45 -5.55 -9.99
N PHE A 87 14.48 -6.82 -9.54
CA PHE A 87 13.66 -7.30 -8.43
C PHE A 87 13.93 -6.52 -7.14
N HIS A 88 15.20 -6.38 -6.72
CA HIS A 88 15.53 -5.65 -5.49
C HIS A 88 15.15 -4.16 -5.59
N VAL A 89 15.35 -3.53 -6.74
CA VAL A 89 14.93 -2.13 -6.97
C VAL A 89 13.42 -2.00 -6.84
N GLY A 90 12.65 -2.90 -7.48
CA GLY A 90 11.20 -2.90 -7.39
C GLY A 90 10.69 -3.16 -5.97
N LEU A 91 11.35 -4.06 -5.24
CA LEU A 91 11.00 -4.41 -3.87
C LEU A 91 11.27 -3.24 -2.90
N ALA A 92 12.40 -2.55 -3.05
CA ALA A 92 12.72 -1.35 -2.29
C ALA A 92 11.67 -0.25 -2.52
N ALA A 93 11.30 0.01 -3.79
CA ALA A 93 10.27 0.98 -4.13
C ALA A 93 8.90 0.60 -3.53
N ALA A 94 8.53 -0.68 -3.55
CA ALA A 94 7.30 -1.16 -2.93
C ALA A 94 7.31 -0.99 -1.41
N SER A 95 8.45 -1.21 -0.76
CA SER A 95 8.62 -1.00 0.69
C SER A 95 8.48 0.49 1.06
N GLU A 96 9.13 1.38 0.32
CA GLU A 96 9.00 2.83 0.52
C GLU A 96 7.56 3.32 0.33
N ALA A 97 6.88 2.85 -0.71
CA ALA A 97 5.48 3.16 -0.98
C ALA A 97 4.56 2.68 0.15
N SER A 98 4.80 1.46 0.67
CA SER A 98 4.04 0.92 1.80
C SER A 98 4.19 1.76 3.07
N GLN A 99 5.41 2.21 3.38
CA GLN A 99 5.66 3.07 4.53
C GLN A 99 5.03 4.46 4.35
N ALA A 100 5.04 5.01 3.13
CA ALA A 100 4.35 6.27 2.84
C ALA A 100 2.84 6.14 3.03
N LEU A 101 2.25 5.02 2.57
CA LEU A 101 0.84 4.70 2.78
C LEU A 101 0.51 4.57 4.27
N GLU A 102 1.31 3.83 5.05
CA GLU A 102 1.12 3.70 6.50
C GLU A 102 1.08 5.06 7.19
N ARG A 103 2.03 5.96 6.87
CA ARG A 103 2.05 7.33 7.43
C ARG A 103 0.81 8.13 7.07
N GLY A 104 0.36 8.06 5.81
CA GLY A 104 -0.87 8.74 5.36
C GLY A 104 -2.10 8.22 6.09
N LEU A 105 -2.18 6.90 6.28
CA LEU A 105 -3.27 6.25 6.99
C LEU A 105 -3.27 6.56 8.49
N ASP A 106 -2.11 6.58 9.16
CA ASP A 106 -2.01 6.99 10.57
C ASP A 106 -2.41 8.47 10.74
N GLN A 107 -2.00 9.34 9.81
CA GLN A 107 -2.42 10.74 9.82
C GLN A 107 -3.93 10.89 9.63
N ALA A 108 -4.52 10.17 8.68
CA ALA A 108 -5.96 10.15 8.47
C ALA A 108 -6.69 9.62 9.72
N TYR A 109 -6.24 8.50 10.28
CA TYR A 109 -6.79 7.89 11.49
C TYR A 109 -6.82 8.88 12.66
N ARG A 110 -5.71 9.59 12.91
CA ARG A 110 -5.63 10.62 13.95
C ARG A 110 -6.55 11.81 13.68
N ALA A 111 -6.64 12.26 12.43
CA ALA A 111 -7.52 13.37 12.05
C ALA A 111 -9.00 13.05 12.35
N ILE A 112 -9.43 11.81 12.08
CA ILE A 112 -10.81 11.40 12.32
C ILE A 112 -11.05 11.06 13.79
N GLY A 113 -10.03 10.62 14.53
CA GLY A 113 -10.11 10.33 15.97
C GLY A 113 -10.49 11.54 16.86
N HIS A 114 -10.37 12.77 16.33
CA HIS A 114 -10.81 14.00 17.00
C HIS A 114 -12.19 14.50 16.55
N VAL A 115 -12.81 13.84 15.56
CA VAL A 115 -14.15 14.19 15.09
C VAL A 115 -15.18 13.55 16.02
N SER A 116 -15.69 14.34 16.96
CA SER A 116 -16.86 13.97 17.75
C SER A 116 -18.12 14.28 16.95
N TYR A 117 -18.95 13.27 16.67
CA TYR A 117 -20.21 13.48 15.96
C TYR A 117 -21.33 13.85 16.93
N LYS A 118 -22.16 14.83 16.55
CA LYS A 118 -23.47 15.03 17.18
C LYS A 118 -24.33 13.81 16.85
N GLU A 119 -24.82 13.10 17.86
CA GLU A 119 -26.00 12.26 17.68
C GLU A 119 -27.10 13.14 17.07
N THR A 120 -27.47 12.88 15.82
CA THR A 120 -28.74 13.36 15.31
C THR A 120 -29.81 12.60 16.06
N ALA A 121 -30.52 13.29 16.95
CA ALA A 121 -31.76 12.78 17.55
C ALA A 121 -32.62 12.21 16.42
N GLU A 122 -32.95 10.93 16.52
CA GLU A 122 -33.94 10.32 15.65
C GLU A 122 -35.23 11.14 15.75
N PRO A 123 -35.90 11.48 14.64
CA PRO A 123 -37.26 11.99 14.75
C PRO A 123 -38.11 10.87 15.36
N GLU A 124 -38.71 11.15 16.52
CA GLU A 124 -39.72 10.28 17.13
C GLU A 124 -40.78 9.94 16.07
N LEU A 125 -40.89 8.64 15.75
CA LEU A 125 -41.99 8.07 14.97
C LEU A 125 -43.13 7.66 15.90
#